data_AF-A0A317H623-F1
#
_entry.id   AF-A0A317H623-F1
#
_cell.length_a   1.000
_cell.length_b   1.000
_cell.length_c   1.000
_cell.angle_alpha   90.00
_cell.angle_beta   90.00
_cell.angle_gamma   90.00
#
_symmetry.space_group_name_H-M   'P 1'
#
loop_
_entity.id
_entity.type
_entity.pdbx_description
1 polymer ?
#
loop_
_entity_poly.entity_id
_entity_poly.type
_entity_poly.pdbx_seq_one_letter_code
_entity_poly.pdbx_strand_id
1 'polypeptide(L)'
;MALSTVKISDTIEWSKRFMFDRNPVIGNSLEPALTSANIILQTILGPPFEWWWNSEEISFTCNPTPQTATITNIAISGGVLTVTCNNTFASGNQVISTNVGTYTNLNGFLLTVVTSSSTQFTATVPFADYGPAADTGTMTNTTTQDTTTPTPEFSHIDHVALLDINPNPNKWLEIEVKNVLSQDSTQDRPRFISPHSEDGNGNMTWRVMPSPDKAYPINIHIMKAAPQITSVNQTWAPLPDYMQYIYSWGFMSLMWTFSDEPVRAATANQKFIAGLLARAEGITEEERNTFLNAWGDTVQTAGIKMQQGIQARGV
;
A
#
# COMPACT_ATOMS: atom_id res chain seq x y z
N MET A 1 12.73 16.48 0.90
CA MET A 1 11.34 16.47 0.40
C MET A 1 11.12 17.74 -0.40
N ALA A 2 10.74 17.65 -1.66
CA ALA A 2 10.41 18.85 -2.44
C ALA A 2 9.13 19.45 -1.84
N LEU A 3 9.21 20.69 -1.37
CA LEU A 3 8.05 21.36 -0.78
C LEU A 3 7.15 21.87 -1.91
N SER A 4 5.91 21.40 -1.93
CA SER A 4 4.85 22.04 -2.70
C SER A 4 4.44 23.33 -2.00
N THR A 5 4.38 24.44 -2.73
CA THR A 5 3.77 25.68 -2.24
C THR A 5 2.45 26.01 -2.93
N VAL A 6 2.18 25.39 -4.08
CA VAL A 6 0.99 25.63 -4.88
C VAL A 6 -0.21 24.87 -4.32
N LYS A 7 -1.31 25.60 -4.11
CA LYS A 7 -2.58 25.03 -3.65
C LYS A 7 -3.46 24.60 -4.82
N ILE A 8 -4.42 23.72 -4.54
CA ILE A 8 -5.46 23.36 -5.50
C ILE A 8 -6.27 24.60 -5.91
N SER A 9 -6.52 25.54 -4.99
CA SER A 9 -7.16 26.83 -5.27
C SER A 9 -6.42 27.62 -6.35
N ASP A 10 -5.09 27.59 -6.36
CA ASP A 10 -4.28 28.33 -7.34
C ASP A 10 -4.43 27.70 -8.74
N THR A 11 -4.53 26.37 -8.79
CA THR A 11 -4.78 25.61 -10.05
C THR A 11 -6.19 25.84 -10.57
N ILE A 12 -7.18 25.98 -9.66
CA ILE A 12 -8.55 26.36 -10.00
C ILE A 12 -8.60 27.76 -10.61
N GLU A 13 -7.95 28.74 -9.99
CA GLU A 13 -7.90 30.11 -10.50
C GLU A 13 -7.15 30.22 -11.83
N TRP A 14 -6.10 29.42 -12.02
CA TRP A 14 -5.46 29.27 -13.32
C TRP A 14 -6.42 28.69 -14.37
N SER A 15 -7.14 27.62 -14.01
CA SER A 15 -8.07 26.93 -14.92
C SER A 15 -9.25 27.79 -15.36
N LYS A 16 -9.82 28.57 -14.44
CA LYS A 16 -10.92 29.51 -14.70
C LYS A 16 -10.67 30.44 -15.88
N ARG A 17 -9.44 30.94 -16.02
CA ARG A 17 -9.05 31.86 -17.10
C ARG A 17 -9.22 31.26 -18.49
N PHE A 18 -9.16 29.93 -18.60
CA PHE A 18 -9.34 29.20 -19.85
C PHE A 18 -10.75 28.62 -20.01
N MET A 19 -11.57 28.72 -18.96
CA MET A 19 -12.95 28.19 -18.91
C MET A 19 -14.01 29.29 -18.85
N PHE A 20 -13.67 30.53 -19.25
CA PHE A 20 -14.58 31.68 -19.20
C PHE A 20 -15.14 31.94 -17.79
N ASP A 21 -14.27 31.87 -16.78
CA ASP A 21 -14.58 32.11 -15.36
C ASP A 21 -15.62 31.14 -14.76
N ARG A 22 -15.87 29.99 -15.40
CA ARG A 22 -16.67 28.91 -14.81
C ARG A 22 -15.98 28.39 -13.55
N ASN A 23 -16.70 28.39 -12.43
CA ASN A 23 -16.17 27.92 -11.15
C ASN A 23 -16.25 26.38 -11.07
N PRO A 24 -15.12 25.66 -10.98
CA PRO A 24 -15.11 24.20 -10.86
C PRO A 24 -15.43 23.68 -9.45
N VAL A 25 -15.69 24.58 -8.51
CA VAL A 25 -16.06 24.27 -7.12
C VAL A 25 -17.55 24.53 -6.96
N ILE A 26 -18.36 23.47 -6.91
CA ILE A 26 -19.82 23.56 -6.80
C ILE A 26 -20.28 23.08 -5.42
N GLY A 27 -21.00 23.95 -4.71
CA GLY A 27 -21.59 23.64 -3.41
C GLY A 27 -20.57 23.29 -2.32
N ASN A 28 -21.07 22.70 -1.24
CA ASN A 28 -20.25 22.33 -0.09
C ASN A 28 -19.38 21.09 -0.34
N SER A 29 -19.69 20.31 -1.38
CA SER A 29 -18.92 19.12 -1.78
C SER A 29 -17.62 19.49 -2.53
N LEU A 30 -17.49 20.73 -3.00
CA LEU A 30 -16.32 21.23 -3.74
C LEU A 30 -16.00 20.43 -5.02
N GLU A 31 -17.01 19.79 -5.60
CA GLU A 31 -16.88 18.98 -6.83
C GLU A 31 -17.17 19.81 -8.08
N PRO A 32 -16.61 19.44 -9.26
CA PRO A 32 -15.73 18.29 -9.54
C PRO A 32 -14.23 18.53 -9.24
N ALA A 33 -13.87 19.69 -8.67
CA ALA A 33 -12.47 20.06 -8.47
C ALA A 33 -11.71 19.07 -7.56
N LEU A 34 -12.29 18.63 -6.44
CA LEU A 34 -11.62 17.67 -5.55
C LEU A 34 -11.40 16.31 -6.20
N THR A 35 -12.43 15.75 -6.84
CA THR A 35 -12.29 14.48 -7.56
C THR A 35 -11.20 14.56 -8.64
N SER A 36 -11.18 15.64 -9.41
CA SER A 36 -10.18 15.82 -10.48
C SER A 36 -8.77 16.00 -9.93
N ALA A 37 -8.61 16.73 -8.83
CA ALA A 37 -7.34 16.88 -8.15
C ALA A 37 -6.78 15.52 -7.69
N ASN A 38 -7.65 14.67 -7.11
CA ASN A 38 -7.29 13.33 -6.68
C ASN A 38 -6.92 12.42 -7.87
N ILE A 39 -7.72 12.41 -8.94
CA ILE A 39 -7.44 11.59 -10.14
C ILE A 39 -6.06 11.95 -10.72
N ILE A 40 -5.75 13.23 -10.90
CA ILE A 40 -4.47 13.65 -11.48
C ILE A 40 -3.31 13.32 -10.54
N LEU A 41 -3.47 13.53 -9.23
CA LEU A 41 -2.41 13.20 -8.28
C LEU A 41 -2.13 11.69 -8.24
N GLN A 42 -3.19 10.87 -8.22
CA GLN A 42 -3.09 9.41 -8.31
C GLN A 42 -2.47 8.95 -9.63
N THR A 43 -2.75 9.65 -10.73
CA THR A 43 -2.18 9.31 -12.05
C THR A 43 -0.69 9.65 -12.12
N ILE A 44 -0.27 10.76 -11.52
CA ILE A 44 1.15 11.16 -11.52
C ILE A 44 1.96 10.27 -10.57
N LEU A 45 1.44 9.98 -9.37
CA LEU A 45 2.16 9.23 -8.33
C LEU A 45 1.95 7.71 -8.39
N GLY A 46 1.04 7.25 -9.25
CA GLY A 46 0.75 5.84 -9.43
C GLY A 46 1.75 5.15 -10.36
N PRO A 47 1.86 3.81 -10.28
CA PRO A 47 2.64 3.04 -11.23
C PRO A 47 2.13 3.26 -12.68
N PRO A 48 3.03 3.25 -13.68
CA PRO A 48 4.43 2.82 -13.63
C PRO A 48 5.43 3.97 -13.37
N PHE A 49 4.98 5.12 -12.83
CA PHE A 49 5.88 6.26 -12.63
C PHE A 49 6.61 6.20 -11.30
N GLU A 50 7.91 6.43 -11.37
CA GLU A 50 8.80 6.47 -10.21
C GLU A 50 9.38 7.87 -10.05
N TRP A 51 9.44 8.34 -8.80
CA TRP A 51 9.90 9.68 -8.49
C TRP A 51 10.81 9.68 -7.28
N TRP A 52 12.06 10.13 -7.46
CA TRP A 52 13.05 10.27 -6.40
C TRP A 52 12.62 11.17 -5.23
N TRP A 53 11.62 12.03 -5.42
CA TRP A 53 11.06 12.93 -4.39
C TRP A 53 9.82 12.37 -3.71
N ASN A 54 9.26 11.25 -4.19
CA ASN A 54 8.10 10.54 -3.64
C ASN A 54 8.48 9.15 -3.10
N SER A 55 9.75 8.99 -2.72
CA SER A 55 10.26 7.74 -2.18
C SER A 55 10.51 7.82 -0.68
N GLU A 56 10.46 6.66 -0.03
CA GLU A 56 10.80 6.47 1.38
C GLU A 56 11.69 5.23 1.51
N GLU A 57 12.66 5.31 2.41
CA GLU A 57 13.60 4.24 2.69
C GLU A 57 13.24 3.60 4.03
N ILE A 58 13.01 2.29 4.01
CA ILE A 58 12.56 1.52 5.17
C ILE A 58 13.55 0.40 5.41
N SER A 59 14.01 0.29 6.65
CA SER A 59 14.92 -0.77 7.06
C SER A 59 14.32 -1.63 8.16
N PHE A 60 14.52 -2.94 8.05
CA PHE A 60 14.28 -3.88 9.15
C PHE A 60 15.32 -4.98 9.14
N THR A 61 15.37 -5.77 10.22
CA THR A 61 16.25 -6.94 10.31
C THR A 61 15.40 -8.20 10.36
N CYS A 62 15.67 -9.16 9.49
CA CYS A 62 15.05 -10.47 9.53
C CYS A 62 15.24 -11.11 10.92
N ASN A 63 14.28 -11.90 11.37
CA ASN A 63 14.42 -12.69 12.60
C ASN A 63 14.51 -14.18 12.26
N PRO A 64 15.68 -14.84 12.35
CA PRO A 64 15.81 -16.26 12.01
C PRO A 64 15.21 -17.20 13.06
N THR A 65 14.83 -16.68 14.23
CA THR A 65 14.28 -17.48 15.32
C THR A 65 12.76 -17.33 15.35
N PRO A 66 12.00 -18.44 15.26
CA PRO A 66 10.56 -18.41 15.42
C PRO A 66 10.15 -17.75 16.73
N GLN A 67 9.18 -16.85 16.67
CA GLN A 67 8.61 -16.26 17.88
C GLN A 67 7.94 -17.35 18.71
N THR A 68 8.12 -17.30 20.03
CA THR A 68 7.48 -18.25 20.95
C THR A 68 6.86 -17.52 22.13
N ALA A 69 5.78 -18.08 22.68
CA ALA A 69 5.15 -17.59 23.89
C ALA A 69 4.72 -18.76 24.77
N THR A 70 5.03 -18.70 26.07
CA THR A 70 4.62 -19.70 27.05
C THR A 70 3.18 -19.45 27.47
N ILE A 71 2.35 -20.49 27.36
CA ILE A 71 0.94 -20.46 27.74
C ILE A 71 0.82 -20.41 29.27
N THR A 72 -0.05 -19.55 29.78
CA THR A 72 -0.38 -19.49 31.22
C THR A 72 -1.86 -19.77 31.50
N ASN A 73 -2.74 -19.49 30.53
CA ASN A 73 -4.17 -19.78 30.62
C ASN A 73 -4.76 -20.01 29.22
N ILE A 74 -5.73 -20.92 29.15
CA ILE A 74 -6.54 -21.17 27.96
C ILE A 74 -8.02 -21.01 28.32
N ALA A 75 -8.75 -20.29 27.47
CA ALA A 75 -10.21 -20.24 27.48
C ALA A 75 -10.74 -20.42 26.04
N ILE A 76 -11.81 -21.18 25.86
CA ILE A 76 -12.54 -21.32 24.60
C ILE A 76 -13.99 -21.00 24.92
N SER A 77 -14.56 -20.04 24.20
CA SER A 77 -15.97 -19.67 24.34
C SER A 77 -16.54 -19.36 22.96
N GLY A 78 -17.57 -20.07 22.54
CA GLY A 78 -18.24 -19.87 21.26
C GLY A 78 -17.32 -20.07 20.05
N GLY A 79 -16.40 -21.04 20.12
CA GLY A 79 -15.42 -21.31 19.06
C GLY A 79 -14.28 -20.29 18.96
N VAL A 80 -14.14 -19.39 19.94
CA VAL A 80 -13.00 -18.47 20.03
C VAL A 80 -12.07 -18.93 21.15
N LEU A 81 -10.87 -19.36 20.78
CA LEU A 81 -9.76 -19.61 21.68
C LEU A 81 -9.16 -18.27 22.11
N THR A 82 -8.97 -18.08 23.41
CA THR A 82 -8.17 -17.01 24.02
C THR A 82 -7.01 -17.66 24.75
N VAL A 83 -5.79 -17.32 24.35
CA VAL A 83 -4.56 -17.78 25.01
C VAL A 83 -3.96 -16.59 25.75
N THR A 84 -3.78 -16.73 27.07
CA THR A 84 -3.05 -15.76 27.88
C THR A 84 -1.57 -16.17 27.91
N CYS A 85 -0.69 -15.25 27.54
CA CYS A 85 0.75 -15.42 27.51
C CYS A 85 1.44 -14.05 27.39
N ASN A 86 2.75 -13.98 27.63
CA ASN A 86 3.51 -12.80 27.19
C ASN A 86 3.60 -12.84 25.67
N ASN A 87 2.68 -12.16 25.00
CA ASN A 87 2.39 -12.36 23.60
C ASN A 87 3.16 -11.37 22.73
N THR A 88 3.90 -11.90 21.75
CA THR A 88 4.61 -11.14 20.73
C THR A 88 4.07 -11.38 19.32
N PHE A 89 3.03 -12.20 19.17
CA PHE A 89 2.43 -12.48 17.87
C PHE A 89 1.56 -11.32 17.41
N ALA A 90 1.53 -11.04 16.10
CA ALA A 90 0.60 -10.11 15.48
C ALA A 90 -0.65 -10.83 14.96
N SER A 91 -1.71 -10.07 14.66
CA SER A 91 -2.86 -10.63 13.92
C SER A 91 -2.41 -11.18 12.56
N GLY A 92 -2.98 -12.30 12.14
CA GLY A 92 -2.61 -13.04 10.94
C GLY A 92 -1.44 -14.02 11.10
N ASN A 93 -0.68 -13.96 12.21
CA ASN A 93 0.37 -14.95 12.46
C ASN A 93 -0.21 -16.36 12.58
N GLN A 94 0.52 -17.34 12.07
CA GLN A 94 0.20 -18.76 12.21
C GLN A 94 1.04 -19.35 13.34
N VAL A 95 0.38 -19.90 14.34
CA VAL A 95 1.03 -20.44 15.53
C VAL A 95 0.61 -21.88 15.76
N ILE A 96 1.53 -22.71 16.19
CA ILE A 96 1.29 -24.10 16.57
C ILE A 96 1.56 -24.25 18.07
N SER A 97 0.68 -24.97 18.77
CA SER A 97 0.89 -25.25 20.19
C SER A 97 1.63 -26.58 20.38
N THR A 98 2.49 -26.63 21.39
CA THR A 98 3.23 -27.84 21.80
C THR A 98 3.29 -27.92 23.32
N ASN A 99 3.31 -29.14 23.85
CA ASN A 99 3.38 -29.42 25.29
C ASN A 99 2.29 -28.74 26.15
N VAL A 100 1.09 -28.55 25.59
CA VAL A 100 -0.09 -28.12 26.35
C VAL A 100 -0.45 -29.21 27.35
N GLY A 101 -0.59 -28.83 28.63
CA GLY A 101 -0.65 -29.76 29.75
C GLY A 101 -2.04 -30.34 29.97
N THR A 102 -3.03 -29.47 30.17
CA THR A 102 -4.40 -29.89 30.52
C THR A 102 -5.25 -30.05 29.26
N TYR A 103 -5.28 -29.03 28.39
CA TYR A 103 -6.05 -29.06 27.15
C TYR A 103 -5.25 -29.62 25.96
N THR A 104 -4.89 -30.90 26.04
CA THR A 104 -3.96 -31.55 25.10
C THR A 104 -4.44 -31.58 23.64
N ASN A 105 -5.74 -31.39 23.38
CA ASN A 105 -6.32 -31.30 22.03
C ASN A 105 -5.74 -30.14 21.19
N LEU A 106 -5.13 -29.15 21.83
CA LEU A 106 -4.49 -28.05 21.11
C LEU A 106 -3.15 -28.44 20.48
N ASN A 107 -2.48 -29.47 21.02
CA ASN A 107 -1.13 -29.86 20.59
C ASN A 107 -1.11 -30.24 19.11
N GLY A 108 -0.25 -29.58 18.33
CA GLY A 108 -0.14 -29.79 16.89
C GLY A 108 -1.23 -29.12 16.05
N PHE A 109 -2.20 -28.42 16.66
CA PHE A 109 -3.22 -27.68 15.94
C PHE A 109 -2.65 -26.33 15.45
N LEU A 110 -2.78 -26.05 14.15
CA LEU A 110 -2.38 -24.79 13.56
C LEU A 110 -3.48 -23.74 13.80
N LEU A 111 -3.11 -22.63 14.42
CA LEU A 111 -4.00 -21.54 14.76
C LEU A 111 -3.59 -20.29 13.98
N THR A 112 -4.58 -19.56 13.47
CA THR A 112 -4.35 -18.21 12.94
C THR A 112 -4.78 -17.20 13.98
N VAL A 113 -3.87 -16.31 14.37
CA VAL A 113 -4.15 -15.23 15.31
C VAL A 113 -5.14 -14.25 14.69
N VAL A 114 -6.26 -13.99 15.36
CA VAL A 114 -7.32 -13.07 14.90
C VAL A 114 -7.16 -11.70 15.53
N THR A 115 -7.04 -11.65 16.86
CA THR A 115 -6.73 -10.42 17.59
C THR A 115 -5.53 -10.65 18.49
N SER A 116 -4.77 -9.59 18.75
CA SER A 116 -3.54 -9.67 19.54
C SER A 116 -3.40 -8.45 20.45
N SER A 117 -2.87 -8.70 21.64
CA SER A 117 -2.43 -7.71 22.63
C SER A 117 -1.14 -8.21 23.29
N SER A 118 -0.46 -7.40 24.09
CA SER A 118 0.78 -7.82 24.77
C SER A 118 0.61 -9.00 25.76
N THR A 119 -0.61 -9.26 26.25
CA THR A 119 -0.87 -10.29 27.28
C THR A 119 -1.71 -11.47 26.81
N GLN A 120 -2.27 -11.40 25.60
CA GLN A 120 -3.11 -12.46 25.04
C GLN A 120 -3.29 -12.31 23.54
N PHE A 121 -3.69 -13.40 22.90
CA PHE A 121 -4.23 -13.38 21.55
C PHE A 121 -5.45 -14.29 21.46
N THR A 122 -6.24 -14.10 20.40
CA THR A 122 -7.38 -14.96 20.08
C THR A 122 -7.20 -15.69 18.75
N ALA A 123 -7.82 -16.86 18.62
CA ALA A 123 -7.89 -17.63 17.38
C ALA A 123 -9.25 -18.34 17.27
N THR A 124 -9.72 -18.60 16.06
CA THR A 124 -10.95 -19.39 15.85
C THR A 124 -10.62 -20.87 15.88
N VAL A 125 -11.41 -21.65 16.63
CA VAL A 125 -11.22 -23.11 16.79
C VAL A 125 -12.56 -23.86 16.69
N PRO A 126 -12.58 -25.09 16.16
CA PRO A 126 -13.79 -25.90 16.05
C PRO A 126 -14.07 -26.71 17.33
N PHE A 127 -13.57 -26.27 18.48
CA PHE A 127 -13.66 -27.02 19.73
C PHE A 127 -14.80 -26.55 20.62
N ALA A 128 -15.27 -27.43 21.51
CA ALA A 128 -16.23 -27.07 22.55
C ALA A 128 -15.63 -26.10 23.57
N ASP A 129 -16.49 -25.38 24.27
CA ASP A 129 -16.09 -24.43 25.31
C ASP A 129 -15.22 -25.10 26.39
N TYR A 130 -14.23 -24.37 26.86
CA TYR A 130 -13.24 -24.83 27.85
C TYR A 130 -12.70 -23.65 28.65
N GLY A 131 -12.38 -23.86 29.92
CA GLY A 131 -11.78 -22.82 30.74
C GLY A 131 -12.72 -21.63 31.04
N PRO A 132 -12.17 -20.49 31.53
CA PRO A 132 -10.75 -20.19 31.68
C PRO A 132 -10.06 -21.10 32.70
N ALA A 133 -8.94 -21.71 32.31
CA ALA A 133 -8.18 -22.62 33.17
C ALA A 133 -6.67 -22.40 32.97
N ALA A 134 -5.90 -22.50 34.05
CA ALA A 134 -4.44 -22.45 33.96
C ALA A 134 -3.94 -23.63 33.12
N ASP A 135 -3.00 -23.35 32.22
CA ASP A 135 -2.38 -24.37 31.38
C ASP A 135 -0.90 -24.04 31.15
N THR A 136 -0.17 -24.99 30.59
CA THR A 136 1.25 -24.88 30.24
C THR A 136 1.44 -25.05 28.74
N GLY A 137 2.69 -25.07 28.29
CA GLY A 137 3.06 -25.32 26.90
C GLY A 137 3.57 -24.07 26.20
N THR A 138 3.89 -24.22 24.92
CA THR A 138 4.49 -23.18 24.10
C THR A 138 3.73 -23.03 22.80
N MET A 139 3.36 -21.80 22.50
CA MET A 139 2.93 -21.37 21.18
C MET A 139 4.17 -20.98 20.37
N THR A 140 4.31 -21.48 19.15
CA THR A 140 5.43 -21.18 18.26
C THR A 140 4.90 -20.68 16.93
N ASN A 141 5.37 -19.52 16.46
CA ASN A 141 5.08 -19.04 15.11
C ASN A 141 5.71 -20.02 14.11
N THR A 142 4.94 -20.46 13.11
CA THR A 142 5.41 -21.46 12.15
C THR A 142 6.35 -20.90 11.10
N THR A 143 6.51 -19.57 11.02
CA THR A 143 7.37 -18.90 10.04
C THR A 143 8.20 -17.78 10.67
N THR A 144 9.34 -17.51 10.03
CA THR A 144 10.26 -16.41 10.31
C THR A 144 10.35 -15.40 9.16
N GLN A 145 9.51 -15.56 8.14
CA GLN A 145 9.57 -14.80 6.89
C GLN A 145 8.94 -13.41 6.97
N ASP A 146 8.05 -13.22 7.92
CA ASP A 146 7.16 -12.06 7.96
C ASP A 146 7.70 -11.03 8.96
N THR A 147 7.88 -9.80 8.51
CA THR A 147 8.28 -8.67 9.35
C THR A 147 7.41 -7.46 9.06
N THR A 148 6.82 -6.88 10.10
CA THR A 148 5.93 -5.71 9.97
C THR A 148 6.67 -4.42 10.31
N THR A 149 6.55 -3.40 9.47
CA THR A 149 7.09 -2.05 9.72
C THR A 149 6.03 -0.97 9.48
N PRO A 150 6.14 0.19 10.15
CA PRO A 150 5.38 1.38 9.75
C PRO A 150 5.78 1.81 8.34
N THR A 151 4.80 1.87 7.46
CA THR A 151 4.95 2.13 6.03
C THR A 151 3.70 2.88 5.55
N PRO A 152 3.42 4.09 6.10
CA PRO A 152 2.21 4.81 5.75
C PRO A 152 2.23 5.17 4.27
N GLU A 153 1.08 5.03 3.62
CA GLU A 153 0.92 5.36 2.20
C GLU A 153 1.82 4.51 1.29
N PHE A 154 1.97 3.20 1.54
CA PHE A 154 2.66 2.30 0.61
C PHE A 154 1.95 2.26 -0.76
N SER A 155 2.72 2.40 -1.86
CA SER A 155 2.23 2.09 -3.21
C SER A 155 2.86 0.82 -3.77
N HIS A 156 4.17 0.85 -3.98
CA HIS A 156 4.93 -0.27 -4.51
C HIS A 156 6.39 -0.18 -4.08
N ILE A 157 7.11 -1.28 -4.23
CA ILE A 157 8.55 -1.34 -3.99
C ILE A 157 9.25 -0.97 -5.30
N ASP A 158 10.23 -0.06 -5.21
CA ASP A 158 11.14 0.30 -6.30
C ASP A 158 12.29 -0.73 -6.33
N HIS A 159 13.10 -0.75 -5.26
CA HIS A 159 14.20 -1.71 -5.14
C HIS A 159 14.46 -2.11 -3.68
N VAL A 160 15.07 -3.28 -3.52
CA VAL A 160 15.42 -3.82 -2.20
C VAL A 160 16.83 -4.37 -2.19
N ALA A 161 17.56 -4.08 -1.12
CA ALA A 161 18.85 -4.67 -0.85
C ALA A 161 18.86 -5.37 0.51
N LEU A 162 19.54 -6.50 0.57
CA LEU A 162 19.82 -7.27 1.78
C LEU A 162 21.32 -7.19 2.07
N LEU A 163 21.69 -6.91 3.32
CA LEU A 163 23.09 -6.93 3.76
C LEU A 163 23.47 -8.36 4.16
N ASP A 164 24.26 -9.03 3.32
CA ASP A 164 24.84 -10.31 3.67
C ASP A 164 25.98 -10.12 4.68
N ILE A 165 25.76 -10.66 5.88
CA ILE A 165 26.67 -10.61 7.02
C ILE A 165 27.63 -11.80 7.08
N ASN A 166 27.56 -12.73 6.11
CA ASN A 166 28.45 -13.89 6.03
C ASN A 166 29.85 -13.57 5.49
N PRO A 167 30.00 -12.86 4.35
CA PRO A 167 31.32 -12.50 3.86
C PRO A 167 31.95 -11.42 4.75
N ASN A 168 33.28 -11.40 4.83
CA ASN A 168 34.04 -10.32 5.44
C ASN A 168 34.89 -9.64 4.34
N PRO A 169 34.57 -8.40 3.92
CA PRO A 169 33.56 -7.51 4.49
C PRO A 169 32.12 -7.90 4.11
N ASN A 170 31.15 -7.47 4.92
CA ASN A 170 29.73 -7.61 4.63
C ASN A 170 29.39 -6.98 3.27
N LYS A 171 28.40 -7.52 2.57
CA LYS A 171 28.07 -7.11 1.20
C LYS A 171 26.57 -6.90 1.02
N TRP A 172 26.18 -5.75 0.47
CA TRP A 172 24.81 -5.51 0.01
C TRP A 172 24.54 -6.30 -1.27
N LEU A 173 23.43 -7.02 -1.28
CA LEU A 173 22.93 -7.80 -2.40
C LEU A 173 21.52 -7.34 -2.72
N GLU A 174 21.27 -7.00 -3.97
CA GLU A 174 19.92 -6.76 -4.46
C GLU A 174 19.11 -8.07 -4.43
N ILE A 175 17.86 -7.99 -3.99
CA ILE A 175 16.92 -9.12 -3.97
C ILE A 175 15.71 -8.79 -4.83
N GLU A 176 15.11 -9.82 -5.42
CA GLU A 176 14.03 -9.62 -6.39
C GLU A 176 12.68 -9.37 -5.70
N VAL A 177 11.96 -8.34 -6.16
CA VAL A 177 10.60 -8.05 -5.70
C VAL A 177 9.61 -8.98 -6.39
N LYS A 178 8.73 -9.59 -5.60
CA LYS A 178 7.59 -10.38 -6.09
C LYS A 178 6.29 -9.81 -5.53
N ASN A 179 5.22 -9.88 -6.31
CA ASN A 179 3.91 -9.43 -5.85
C ASN A 179 3.32 -10.33 -4.75
N VAL A 180 3.59 -11.64 -4.82
CA VAL A 180 3.11 -12.62 -3.83
C VAL A 180 4.18 -13.67 -3.60
N LEU A 181 4.39 -14.04 -2.33
CA LEU A 181 5.23 -15.17 -1.91
C LEU A 181 4.45 -16.15 -1.03
N SER A 182 4.68 -17.44 -1.26
CA SER A 182 4.17 -18.51 -0.37
C SER A 182 5.01 -18.60 0.91
N GLN A 183 4.52 -19.40 1.87
CA GLN A 183 5.35 -19.79 3.00
C GLN A 183 6.42 -20.81 2.55
N ASP A 184 7.60 -20.75 3.15
CA ASP A 184 8.70 -21.68 2.93
C ASP A 184 9.34 -22.06 4.27
N SER A 185 9.53 -23.34 4.52
CA SER A 185 10.20 -23.85 5.73
C SER A 185 11.72 -23.98 5.56
N THR A 186 12.23 -23.82 4.34
CA THR A 186 13.67 -23.87 4.07
C THR A 186 14.33 -22.61 4.60
N GLN A 187 15.29 -22.79 5.50
CA GLN A 187 16.12 -21.69 6.01
C GLN A 187 17.33 -21.47 5.10
N ASP A 188 17.42 -20.29 4.49
CA ASP A 188 18.56 -19.83 3.68
C ASP A 188 18.57 -18.29 3.65
N ARG A 189 19.58 -17.69 3.01
CA ARG A 189 19.59 -16.27 2.73
C ARG A 189 18.42 -15.91 1.79
N PRO A 190 17.55 -14.97 2.17
CA PRO A 190 16.46 -14.54 1.31
C PRO A 190 16.94 -13.99 -0.05
N ARG A 191 16.17 -14.28 -1.10
CA ARG A 191 16.41 -13.83 -2.48
C ARG A 191 15.21 -13.09 -3.06
N PHE A 192 14.05 -13.24 -2.44
CA PHE A 192 12.81 -12.61 -2.84
C PHE A 192 12.18 -11.88 -1.66
N ILE A 193 11.46 -10.80 -1.97
CA ILE A 193 10.63 -10.08 -1.01
C ILE A 193 9.29 -9.70 -1.63
N SER A 194 8.25 -9.63 -0.82
CA SER A 194 6.90 -9.26 -1.26
C SER A 194 6.16 -8.48 -0.17
N PRO A 195 5.38 -7.44 -0.53
CA PRO A 195 4.37 -6.91 0.36
C PRO A 195 3.29 -7.98 0.59
N HIS A 196 3.07 -8.38 1.84
CA HIS A 196 2.17 -9.49 2.17
C HIS A 196 0.80 -9.01 2.64
N SER A 197 0.75 -8.07 3.58
CA SER A 197 -0.50 -7.54 4.14
C SER A 197 -0.32 -6.16 4.74
N GLU A 198 -1.35 -5.32 4.61
CA GLU A 198 -1.51 -4.05 5.31
C GLU A 198 -2.50 -4.22 6.46
N ASP A 199 -2.22 -3.64 7.62
CA ASP A 199 -3.10 -3.73 8.81
C ASP A 199 -4.14 -2.61 8.93
N GLY A 200 -4.20 -1.70 7.95
CA GLY A 200 -5.10 -0.54 7.93
C GLY A 200 -4.68 0.60 8.87
N ASN A 201 -3.58 0.46 9.62
CA ASN A 201 -2.98 1.52 10.44
C ASN A 201 -1.72 2.09 9.78
N GLY A 202 -1.52 1.82 8.49
CA GLY A 202 -0.32 2.21 7.76
C GLY A 202 0.91 1.36 8.09
N ASN A 203 0.74 0.14 8.63
CA ASN A 203 1.84 -0.81 8.72
C ASN A 203 1.77 -1.84 7.58
N MET A 204 2.92 -2.16 7.01
CA MET A 204 3.07 -3.19 5.98
C MET A 204 3.84 -4.38 6.54
N THR A 205 3.34 -5.58 6.28
CA THR A 205 4.04 -6.84 6.54
C THR A 205 4.79 -7.26 5.28
N TRP A 206 6.10 -7.40 5.39
CA TRP A 206 6.98 -7.87 4.34
C TRP A 206 7.23 -9.35 4.51
N ARG A 207 7.06 -10.13 3.45
CA ARG A 207 7.44 -11.54 3.41
C ARG A 207 8.72 -11.70 2.63
N VAL A 208 9.69 -12.43 3.19
CA VAL A 208 10.92 -12.81 2.49
C VAL A 208 10.95 -14.31 2.17
N MET A 209 11.61 -14.70 1.08
CA MET A 209 11.79 -16.11 0.70
C MET A 209 13.20 -16.36 0.17
N PRO A 210 13.88 -17.46 0.56
CA PRO A 210 13.48 -18.44 1.60
C PRO A 210 13.36 -17.85 3.01
N SER A 211 12.94 -18.66 4.00
CA SER A 211 12.97 -18.24 5.40
C SER A 211 14.38 -17.86 5.82
N PRO A 212 14.59 -16.73 6.53
CA PRO A 212 15.94 -16.28 6.86
C PRO A 212 16.62 -17.27 7.82
N ASP A 213 17.82 -17.74 7.48
CA ASP A 213 18.69 -18.51 8.39
C ASP A 213 19.46 -17.60 9.38
N LYS A 214 19.58 -16.31 9.07
CA LYS A 214 20.25 -15.30 9.90
C LYS A 214 19.50 -13.98 9.97
N ALA A 215 19.92 -13.12 10.89
CA ALA A 215 19.36 -11.79 11.10
C ALA A 215 19.89 -10.78 10.07
N TYR A 216 19.50 -10.93 8.81
CA TYR A 216 19.91 -10.06 7.73
C TYR A 216 19.22 -8.69 7.81
N PRO A 217 19.98 -7.58 7.82
CA PRO A 217 19.40 -6.26 7.58
C PRO A 217 18.89 -6.15 6.14
N ILE A 218 17.66 -5.67 5.98
CA ILE A 218 17.03 -5.38 4.70
C ILE A 218 16.73 -3.90 4.63
N ASN A 219 16.98 -3.32 3.46
CA ASN A 219 16.68 -1.96 3.12
C ASN A 219 15.79 -1.94 1.88
N ILE A 220 14.62 -1.32 2.01
CA ILE A 220 13.58 -1.23 0.98
C ILE A 220 13.43 0.24 0.61
N HIS A 221 13.57 0.53 -0.68
CA HIS A 221 13.12 1.79 -1.25
C HIS A 221 11.71 1.59 -1.80
N ILE A 222 10.76 2.33 -1.24
CA ILE A 222 9.35 2.29 -1.65
C ILE A 222 8.95 3.59 -2.34
N MET A 223 7.94 3.49 -3.20
CA MET A 223 7.18 4.62 -3.69
C MET A 223 5.93 4.81 -2.84
N LYS A 224 5.62 6.06 -2.51
CA LYS A 224 4.45 6.42 -1.72
C LYS A 224 3.20 6.60 -2.58
N ALA A 225 2.06 6.13 -2.09
CA ALA A 225 0.75 6.36 -2.69
C ALA A 225 0.37 7.85 -2.61
N ALA A 226 -0.51 8.27 -3.52
CA ALA A 226 -0.99 9.64 -3.53
C ALA A 226 -1.83 9.94 -2.27
N PRO A 227 -1.51 11.03 -1.54
CA PRO A 227 -2.35 11.43 -0.42
C PRO A 227 -3.72 11.92 -0.93
N GLN A 228 -4.76 11.65 -0.16
CA GLN A 228 -6.11 12.09 -0.51
C GLN A 228 -6.27 13.59 -0.26
N ILE A 229 -6.62 14.34 -1.30
CA ILE A 229 -7.02 15.73 -1.22
C ILE A 229 -8.48 15.81 -0.77
N THR A 230 -8.71 16.49 0.36
CA THR A 230 -10.01 16.71 0.99
C THR A 230 -10.42 18.20 1.03
N SER A 231 -9.53 19.11 0.64
CA SER A 231 -9.80 20.55 0.62
C SER A 231 -9.06 21.26 -0.51
N VAL A 232 -9.72 22.25 -1.12
CA VAL A 232 -9.12 23.09 -2.18
C VAL A 232 -7.99 23.99 -1.66
N ASN A 233 -7.88 24.16 -0.35
CA ASN A 233 -6.80 24.93 0.26
C ASN A 233 -5.55 24.07 0.55
N GLN A 234 -5.62 22.75 0.34
CA GLN A 234 -4.46 21.88 0.44
C GLN A 234 -3.52 22.12 -0.75
N THR A 235 -2.24 21.90 -0.49
CA THR A 235 -1.19 21.83 -1.51
C THR A 235 -1.28 20.51 -2.28
N TRP A 236 -0.75 20.44 -3.49
CA TRP A 236 -0.59 19.16 -4.22
C TRP A 236 0.57 18.29 -3.71
N ALA A 237 1.06 18.55 -2.49
CA ALA A 237 2.13 17.77 -1.88
C ALA A 237 1.79 16.27 -1.97
N PRO A 238 2.76 15.40 -2.30
CA PRO A 238 4.21 15.63 -2.36
C PRO A 238 4.74 16.18 -3.70
N LEU A 239 3.88 16.54 -4.65
CA LEU A 239 4.30 16.97 -5.98
C LEU A 239 5.16 18.26 -5.93
N PRO A 240 6.37 18.29 -6.50
CA PRO A 240 7.21 19.48 -6.55
C PRO A 240 6.59 20.58 -7.43
N ASP A 241 6.80 21.85 -7.09
CA ASP A 241 6.21 22.97 -7.84
C ASP A 241 6.63 23.01 -9.32
N TYR A 242 7.79 22.47 -9.69
CA TYR A 242 8.22 22.39 -11.09
C TYR A 242 7.33 21.46 -11.94
N MET A 243 6.52 20.60 -11.32
CA MET A 243 5.50 19.76 -11.98
C MET A 243 4.19 20.49 -12.25
N GLN A 244 4.09 21.78 -11.87
CA GLN A 244 2.89 22.59 -12.04
C GLN A 244 2.29 22.53 -13.43
N TYR A 245 3.14 22.63 -14.45
CA TYR A 245 2.70 22.57 -15.83
C TYR A 245 1.91 21.29 -16.13
N ILE A 246 2.44 20.13 -15.72
CA ILE A 246 1.84 18.82 -15.98
C ILE A 246 0.52 18.70 -15.22
N TYR A 247 0.55 18.98 -13.91
CA TYR A 247 -0.64 18.89 -13.07
C TYR A 247 -1.77 19.79 -13.57
N SER A 248 -1.45 21.04 -13.90
CA SER A 248 -2.45 22.02 -14.33
C SER A 248 -3.12 21.60 -15.64
N TRP A 249 -2.37 21.06 -16.61
CA TRP A 249 -2.95 20.53 -17.85
C TRP A 249 -3.81 19.29 -17.63
N GLY A 250 -3.41 18.39 -16.73
CA GLY A 250 -4.22 17.23 -16.35
C GLY A 250 -5.52 17.66 -15.68
N PHE A 251 -5.45 18.59 -14.73
CA PHE A 251 -6.62 19.12 -14.05
C PHE A 251 -7.58 19.80 -15.05
N MET A 252 -7.04 20.63 -15.94
CA MET A 252 -7.81 21.30 -17.00
C MET A 252 -8.51 20.32 -17.93
N SER A 253 -7.85 19.22 -18.31
CA SER A 253 -8.44 18.24 -19.23
C SER A 253 -9.71 17.62 -18.64
N LEU A 254 -9.68 17.29 -17.35
CA LEU A 254 -10.85 16.81 -16.61
C LEU A 254 -11.92 17.90 -16.49
N MET A 255 -11.53 19.13 -16.18
CA MET A 255 -12.48 20.25 -16.08
C MET A 255 -13.24 20.53 -17.39
N TRP A 256 -12.53 20.51 -18.52
CA TRP A 256 -13.16 20.64 -19.84
C TRP A 256 -13.99 19.43 -20.22
N THR A 257 -13.62 18.23 -19.76
CA THR A 257 -14.44 17.02 -19.91
C THR A 257 -15.77 17.19 -19.18
N PHE A 258 -15.76 17.65 -17.92
CA PHE A 258 -16.99 17.95 -17.16
C PHE A 258 -17.81 19.12 -17.71
N SER A 259 -17.20 19.98 -18.52
CA SER A 259 -17.84 21.15 -19.13
C SER A 259 -18.37 20.91 -20.53
N ASP A 260 -18.36 19.66 -21.01
CA ASP A 260 -18.76 19.26 -22.36
C ASP A 260 -17.96 19.95 -23.49
N GLU A 261 -16.67 20.20 -23.28
CA GLU A 261 -15.76 20.77 -24.29
C GLU A 261 -14.72 19.73 -24.79
N PRO A 262 -15.14 18.66 -25.49
CA PRO A 262 -14.30 17.47 -25.75
C PRO A 262 -13.06 17.77 -26.60
N VAL A 263 -13.13 18.71 -27.54
CA VAL A 263 -12.01 19.07 -28.42
C VAL A 263 -10.87 19.72 -27.62
N ARG A 264 -11.21 20.62 -26.68
CA ARG A 264 -10.23 21.28 -25.81
C ARG A 264 -9.71 20.32 -24.75
N ALA A 265 -10.60 19.51 -24.17
CA ALA A 265 -10.24 18.45 -23.23
C ALA A 265 -9.18 17.50 -23.84
N ALA A 266 -9.39 17.04 -25.08
CA ALA A 266 -8.42 16.20 -25.79
C ALA A 266 -7.04 16.87 -25.95
N THR A 267 -7.03 18.17 -26.29
CA THR A 267 -5.78 18.94 -26.44
C THR A 267 -5.04 19.09 -25.10
N ALA A 268 -5.74 19.43 -24.01
CA ALA A 268 -5.15 19.49 -22.68
C ALA A 268 -4.63 18.12 -22.24
N ASN A 269 -5.39 17.05 -22.52
CA ASN A 269 -5.01 15.70 -22.18
C ASN A 269 -3.71 15.27 -22.88
N GLN A 270 -3.55 15.59 -24.16
CA GLN A 270 -2.29 15.34 -24.88
C GLN A 270 -1.10 16.07 -24.25
N LYS A 271 -1.29 17.32 -23.78
CA LYS A 271 -0.23 18.07 -23.09
C LYS A 271 0.13 17.46 -21.74
N PHE A 272 -0.87 16.99 -21.00
CA PHE A 272 -0.66 16.26 -19.75
C PHE A 272 0.14 14.98 -19.98
N ILE A 273 -0.32 14.11 -20.88
CA ILE A 273 0.34 12.84 -21.19
C ILE A 273 1.76 13.07 -21.71
N ALA A 274 1.93 13.98 -22.68
CA ALA A 274 3.25 14.26 -23.25
C ALA A 274 4.21 14.83 -22.19
N GLY A 275 3.74 15.72 -21.32
CA GLY A 275 4.54 16.28 -20.25
C GLY A 275 4.93 15.24 -19.19
N LEU A 276 3.99 14.37 -18.83
CA LEU A 276 4.21 13.28 -17.87
C LEU A 276 5.22 12.27 -18.41
N LEU A 277 5.00 11.75 -19.62
CA LEU A 277 5.88 10.78 -20.26
C LEU A 277 7.27 11.35 -20.59
N ALA A 278 7.38 12.66 -20.87
CA ALA A 278 8.68 13.30 -21.10
C ALA A 278 9.53 13.43 -19.83
N ARG A 279 8.91 13.35 -18.65
CA ARG A 279 9.61 13.40 -17.36
C ARG A 279 9.73 12.06 -16.66
N ALA A 280 8.98 11.05 -17.12
CA ALA A 280 9.12 9.70 -16.65
C ALA A 280 10.47 9.13 -17.09
N GLU A 281 11.29 8.73 -16.12
CA GLU A 281 12.52 7.97 -16.36
C GLU A 281 12.23 6.49 -16.09
N GLY A 282 13.03 5.58 -16.65
CA GLY A 282 12.94 4.13 -16.36
C GLY A 282 11.76 3.37 -16.97
N ILE A 283 10.69 4.05 -17.44
CA ILE A 283 9.50 3.38 -17.96
C ILE A 283 9.78 2.58 -19.25
N THR A 284 9.37 1.31 -19.25
CA THR A 284 9.45 0.45 -20.44
C THR A 284 8.38 0.81 -21.48
N GLU A 285 8.57 0.38 -22.73
CA GLU A 285 7.57 0.60 -23.78
C GLU A 285 6.24 -0.12 -23.50
N GLU A 286 6.31 -1.31 -22.89
CA GLU A 286 5.14 -2.08 -22.48
C GLU A 286 4.32 -1.36 -21.39
N GLU A 287 5.00 -0.86 -20.35
CA GLU A 287 4.36 -0.08 -19.29
C GLU A 287 3.79 1.22 -19.80
N ARG A 288 4.50 1.91 -20.71
CA ARG A 288 3.99 3.12 -21.37
C ARG A 288 2.69 2.85 -22.12
N ASN A 289 2.64 1.77 -22.90
CA ASN A 289 1.44 1.41 -23.66
C ASN A 289 0.30 1.00 -22.73
N THR A 290 0.59 0.26 -21.67
CA THR A 290 -0.38 -0.13 -20.64
C THR A 290 -0.97 1.11 -19.96
N PHE A 291 -0.13 2.07 -19.56
CA PHE A 291 -0.56 3.34 -18.99
C PHE A 291 -1.45 4.12 -19.96
N LEU A 292 -1.04 4.29 -21.22
CA LEU A 292 -1.80 5.04 -22.22
C LEU A 292 -3.18 4.45 -22.46
N ASN A 293 -3.29 3.12 -22.50
CA ASN A 293 -4.57 2.43 -22.64
C ASN A 293 -5.47 2.65 -21.41
N ALA A 294 -4.94 2.41 -20.20
CA ALA A 294 -5.71 2.58 -18.95
C ALA A 294 -6.16 4.03 -18.72
N TRP A 295 -5.30 5.00 -19.04
CA TRP A 295 -5.64 6.43 -18.95
C TRP A 295 -6.68 6.82 -20.00
N GLY A 296 -6.54 6.30 -21.23
CA GLY A 296 -7.53 6.48 -22.30
C GLY A 296 -8.93 6.05 -21.87
N ASP A 297 -9.05 4.86 -21.28
CA ASP A 297 -10.33 4.34 -20.77
C ASP A 297 -10.92 5.22 -19.67
N THR A 298 -10.07 5.74 -18.77
CA THR A 298 -10.50 6.60 -17.65
C THR A 298 -11.12 7.91 -18.16
N VAL A 299 -10.47 8.57 -19.12
CA VAL A 299 -10.94 9.87 -19.64
C VAL A 299 -12.07 9.69 -20.66
N GLN A 300 -12.06 8.65 -21.49
CA GLN A 300 -13.09 8.42 -22.52
C GLN A 300 -14.40 7.87 -21.95
N THR A 301 -14.34 6.98 -20.96
CA THR A 301 -15.56 6.41 -20.34
C THR A 301 -16.35 7.49 -19.58
N ALA A 302 -15.67 8.48 -19.00
CA ALA A 302 -16.32 9.64 -18.39
C ALA A 302 -17.15 10.45 -19.41
N GLY A 303 -16.61 10.64 -20.63
CA GLY A 303 -17.34 11.31 -21.72
C GLY A 303 -18.55 10.54 -22.22
N ILE A 304 -18.44 9.21 -22.37
CA ILE A 304 -19.52 8.36 -22.90
C ILE A 304 -20.69 8.25 -21.91
N LYS A 305 -20.42 8.04 -20.61
CA LYS A 305 -21.49 7.95 -19.60
C LYS A 305 -22.25 9.26 -19.43
N MET A 306 -21.57 10.40 -19.60
CA MET A 306 -22.20 11.71 -19.52
C MET A 306 -23.08 12.01 -20.75
N GLN A 307 -22.62 11.63 -21.96
CA GLN A 307 -23.45 11.69 -23.18
C GLN A 307 -24.69 10.79 -23.10
N GLN A 308 -24.58 9.59 -22.55
CA GLN A 308 -25.74 8.71 -22.31
C GLN A 308 -26.74 9.34 -21.33
N GLY A 309 -26.26 10.05 -20.30
CA GLY A 309 -27.10 10.79 -19.37
C GLY A 309 -27.85 11.96 -20.02
N ILE A 310 -27.24 12.65 -20.98
CA ILE A 310 -27.87 13.75 -21.74
C ILE A 310 -28.89 13.19 -22.75
N GLN A 311 -28.54 12.14 -23.49
CA GLN A 311 -29.46 11.46 -24.41
C GLN A 311 -30.67 10.85 -23.69
N ALA A 312 -30.47 10.30 -22.49
CA ALA A 312 -31.56 9.78 -21.66
C ALA A 312 -32.46 10.89 -21.08
N ARG A 313 -32.00 12.14 -21.02
CA ARG A 313 -32.81 13.30 -20.59
C ARG A 313 -33.64 13.93 -21.71
N GLY A 314 -33.50 13.47 -22.95
CA GLY A 314 -34.41 13.82 -24.05
C GLY A 314 -34.53 15.32 -24.34
N VAL A 315 -33.45 16.09 -24.15
CA VAL A 315 -33.34 17.51 -24.52
C VAL A 315 -32.48 17.65 -25.75
#